data_AF-A0A4V1TUL3-F1
#
_entry.id   AF-A0A4V1TUL3-F1
#
_cell.length_a   1.000
_cell.length_b   1.000
_cell.length_c   1.000
_cell.angle_alpha   90.00
_cell.angle_beta   90.00
_cell.angle_gamma   90.00
#
_symmetry.space_group_name_H-M   'P 1'
#
loop_
_entity.id
_entity.type
_entity.pdbx_description
1 polymer ?
#
loop_
_entity_poly.entity_id
_entity_poly.type
_entity_poly.pdbx_seq_one_letter_code
_entity_poly.pdbx_strand_id
1 'polypeptide(L)'
;MAFGTHQPLLSWHDYVTTHVRDMRVLALSGRTSFSDGKHRIDHAVGVLELIGGQQGDYRTTLQICFSDALSLPPPAFMLADSTAVGTLTLPGRWFEPYIEIAQAQGAHFRIGGDGSRNALAAQAALLN
;
A
#
# COMPACT_ATOMS: atom_id res chain seq x y z
N MET A 1 19.87 -24.46 -28.23
CA MET A 1 20.25 -23.15 -27.67
C MET A 1 18.96 -22.48 -27.21
N ALA A 2 18.73 -22.38 -25.90
CA ALA A 2 17.56 -21.69 -25.36
C ALA A 2 18.06 -20.42 -24.67
N PHE A 3 17.68 -19.26 -25.20
CA PHE A 3 17.91 -17.97 -24.55
C PHE A 3 16.93 -17.86 -23.40
N GLY A 4 17.34 -18.28 -22.21
CA GLY A 4 16.65 -17.94 -20.98
C GLY A 4 16.76 -16.44 -20.79
N THR A 5 15.67 -15.71 -21.05
CA THR A 5 15.55 -14.32 -20.63
C THR A 5 15.70 -14.30 -19.11
N HIS A 6 16.88 -13.88 -18.63
CA HIS A 6 17.07 -13.53 -17.23
C HIS A 6 16.14 -12.36 -16.94
N GLN A 7 14.94 -12.66 -16.47
CA GLN A 7 14.12 -11.69 -15.78
C GLN A 7 14.97 -11.25 -14.57
N PRO A 8 15.32 -9.97 -14.42
CA PRO A 8 16.13 -9.55 -13.30
C PRO A 8 15.40 -9.95 -12.01
N LEU A 9 16.11 -10.61 -11.10
CA LEU A 9 15.59 -10.91 -9.77
C LEU A 9 15.17 -9.57 -9.17
N LEU A 10 13.86 -9.39 -8.99
CA LEU A 10 13.32 -8.16 -8.44
C LEU A 10 13.93 -7.94 -7.05
N SER A 11 14.73 -6.89 -6.92
CA SER A 11 15.33 -6.50 -5.66
C SER A 11 14.37 -5.54 -4.96
N TRP A 12 13.71 -6.01 -3.91
CA TRP A 12 12.86 -5.17 -3.06
C TRP A 12 13.61 -4.08 -2.28
N HIS A 13 14.95 -3.97 -2.46
CA HIS A 13 15.73 -2.82 -1.99
C HIS A 13 15.32 -1.52 -2.68
N ASP A 14 14.78 -1.62 -3.90
CA ASP A 14 14.22 -0.50 -4.64
C ASP A 14 12.70 -0.46 -4.54
N TYR A 15 12.13 0.67 -4.98
CA TYR A 15 10.69 0.87 -5.04
C TYR A 15 10.13 0.36 -6.36
N VAL A 16 8.97 -0.31 -6.29
CA VAL A 16 8.24 -0.86 -7.43
C VAL A 16 6.88 -0.19 -7.53
N THR A 17 6.54 0.26 -8.74
CA THR A 17 5.23 0.82 -9.08
C THR A 17 4.36 -0.25 -9.72
N THR A 18 3.11 -0.37 -9.28
CA THR A 18 2.17 -1.41 -9.72
C THR A 18 0.78 -0.80 -9.91
N HIS A 19 0.02 -1.34 -10.87
CA HIS A 19 -1.36 -0.93 -11.14
C HIS A 19 -2.30 -1.47 -10.06
N VAL A 20 -3.25 -0.64 -9.60
CA VAL A 20 -4.32 -1.06 -8.68
C VAL A 20 -5.30 -1.97 -9.42
N ARG A 21 -5.43 -3.23 -9.00
CA ARG A 21 -6.33 -4.22 -9.63
C ARG A 21 -7.62 -4.40 -8.85
N ASP A 22 -7.53 -4.33 -7.54
CA ASP A 22 -8.67 -4.45 -6.63
C ASP A 22 -8.45 -3.53 -5.42
N MET A 23 -9.55 -3.18 -4.76
CA MET A 23 -9.57 -2.28 -3.63
C MET A 23 -10.56 -2.78 -2.59
N ARG A 24 -10.13 -2.79 -1.34
CA ARG A 24 -11.02 -3.06 -0.20
C ARG A 24 -11.01 -1.86 0.74
N VAL A 25 -12.20 -1.53 1.23
CA VAL A 25 -12.42 -0.38 2.09
C VAL A 25 -13.14 -0.83 3.34
N LEU A 26 -12.61 -0.44 4.49
CA LEU A 26 -13.23 -0.60 5.79
C LEU A 26 -13.41 0.78 6.42
N ALA A 27 -14.65 1.19 6.65
CA ALA A 27 -14.96 2.39 7.41
C ALA A 27 -15.14 2.05 8.89
N LEU A 28 -14.55 2.87 9.77
CA LEU A 28 -14.51 2.65 11.21
C LEU A 28 -14.97 3.90 11.94
N SER A 29 -15.39 3.73 13.19
CA SER A 29 -16.00 4.81 13.98
C SER A 29 -15.02 5.87 14.49
N GLY A 30 -13.70 5.65 14.38
CA GLY A 30 -12.70 6.50 15.02
C GLY A 30 -12.59 6.35 16.54
N ARG A 31 -13.44 5.51 17.17
CA ARG A 31 -13.53 5.39 18.64
C ARG A 31 -12.68 4.28 19.22
N THR A 32 -12.22 3.35 18.39
CA THR A 32 -11.50 2.14 18.81
C THR A 32 -10.23 1.95 17.99
N SER A 33 -9.35 1.11 18.51
CA SER A 33 -8.19 0.64 17.76
C SER A 33 -8.60 -0.37 16.69
N PHE A 34 -7.94 -0.29 15.54
CA PHE A 34 -7.93 -1.35 14.53
C PHE A 34 -6.66 -2.19 14.69
N SER A 35 -6.75 -3.50 14.45
CA SER A 35 -5.58 -4.35 14.31
C SER A 35 -5.85 -5.50 13.35
N ASP A 36 -4.85 -5.83 12.54
CA ASP A 36 -4.82 -6.96 11.60
C ASP A 36 -3.84 -8.06 12.05
N GLY A 37 -3.39 -8.00 13.31
CA GLY A 37 -2.38 -8.89 13.88
C GLY A 37 -0.92 -8.50 13.60
N LYS A 38 -0.66 -7.63 12.61
CA LYS A 38 0.69 -7.11 12.28
C LYS A 38 0.84 -5.64 12.66
N HIS A 39 -0.23 -4.88 12.55
CA HIS A 39 -0.30 -3.47 12.90
C HIS A 39 -1.45 -3.24 13.90
N ARG A 40 -1.26 -2.27 14.78
CA ARG A 40 -2.31 -1.73 15.65
C ARG A 40 -2.30 -0.22 15.52
N ILE A 41 -3.48 0.34 15.24
CA ILE A 41 -3.66 1.77 15.07
C ILE A 41 -4.83 2.20 15.92
N ASP A 42 -4.57 3.09 16.87
CA ASP A 42 -5.61 3.64 17.74
C ASP A 42 -6.46 4.67 16.98
N HIS A 43 -7.70 4.91 17.42
CA HIS A 43 -8.64 5.87 16.82
C HIS A 43 -8.75 5.73 15.29
N ALA A 44 -8.85 4.50 14.80
CA ALA A 44 -8.90 4.23 13.36
C ALA A 44 -10.27 4.62 12.78
N VAL A 45 -10.23 5.43 11.72
CA VAL A 45 -11.40 5.95 10.99
C VAL A 45 -11.62 5.16 9.69
N GLY A 46 -10.56 4.61 9.11
CA GLY A 46 -10.71 3.76 7.94
C GLY A 46 -9.46 2.98 7.59
N VAL A 47 -9.64 1.96 6.77
CA VAL A 47 -8.57 1.18 6.14
C VAL A 47 -8.89 1.06 4.66
N LEU A 48 -7.89 1.36 3.83
CA LEU A 48 -7.91 1.20 2.39
C LEU A 48 -6.80 0.21 2.01
N GLU A 49 -7.17 -0.95 1.49
CA GLU A 49 -6.24 -1.96 1.00
C GLU A 49 -6.30 -1.96 -0.53
N LEU A 50 -5.17 -1.67 -1.17
CA LEU A 50 -5.00 -1.69 -2.61
C LEU A 50 -4.22 -2.92 -3.02
N ILE A 51 -4.80 -3.72 -3.89
CA ILE A 51 -4.22 -4.98 -4.35
C ILE A 51 -3.71 -4.78 -5.77
N GLY A 52 -2.42 -5.02 -5.97
CA GLY A 52 -1.74 -4.87 -7.24
C GLY A 52 -1.49 -6.20 -7.95
N GLY A 53 -0.63 -6.15 -8.97
CA GLY A 53 -0.15 -7.34 -9.66
C GLY A 53 0.86 -8.15 -8.86
N GLN A 54 1.28 -9.27 -9.45
CA GLN A 54 2.41 -10.05 -8.95
C GLN A 54 3.73 -9.45 -9.46
N GLN A 55 4.72 -9.35 -8.57
CA GLN A 55 6.08 -8.87 -8.84
C GLN A 55 7.06 -9.93 -8.33
N GLY A 56 7.68 -10.66 -9.27
CA GLY A 56 8.39 -11.91 -8.93
C GLY A 56 7.45 -12.92 -8.28
N ASP A 57 7.80 -13.42 -7.11
CA ASP A 57 7.00 -14.41 -6.37
C ASP A 57 5.96 -13.79 -5.42
N TYR A 58 5.87 -12.47 -5.36
CA TYR A 58 5.05 -11.76 -4.38
C TYR A 58 3.86 -11.05 -5.03
N ARG A 59 2.68 -11.22 -4.43
CA ARG A 59 1.55 -10.31 -4.68
C ARG A 59 1.84 -8.96 -4.04
N THR A 60 1.43 -7.87 -4.67
CA THR A 60 1.69 -6.52 -4.13
C THR A 60 0.45 -5.96 -3.47
N THR A 61 0.63 -5.39 -2.28
CA THR A 61 -0.44 -4.72 -1.53
C THR A 61 0.08 -3.41 -0.94
N LEU A 62 -0.71 -2.35 -1.06
CA LEU A 62 -0.54 -1.13 -0.27
C LEU A 62 -1.71 -1.01 0.71
N GLN A 63 -1.40 -1.05 2.01
CA GLN A 63 -2.37 -0.86 3.07
C GLN A 63 -2.25 0.55 3.65
N ILE A 64 -3.33 1.32 3.58
CA ILE A 64 -3.40 2.69 4.08
C ILE A 64 -4.41 2.72 5.21
N CYS A 65 -3.94 3.07 6.40
CA CYS A 65 -4.79 3.23 7.56
C CYS A 65 -4.98 4.72 7.87
N PHE A 66 -6.22 5.10 8.13
CA PHE A 66 -6.60 6.48 8.44
C PHE A 66 -7.01 6.56 9.90
N SER A 67 -6.41 7.49 10.63
CA SER A 67 -6.58 7.59 12.09
C SER A 67 -6.52 9.03 12.56
N ASP A 68 -7.25 9.33 13.64
CA ASP A 68 -7.21 10.60 14.36
C ASP A 68 -6.33 10.53 15.62
N ALA A 69 -5.50 9.49 15.75
CA ALA A 69 -4.53 9.39 16.84
C ALA A 69 -3.48 10.52 16.76
N LEU A 70 -3.01 10.97 17.93
CA LEU A 70 -1.99 12.03 18.04
C LEU A 70 -0.64 11.64 17.43
N SER A 71 -0.35 10.35 17.40
CA SER A 71 0.86 9.79 16.80
C SER A 71 0.47 8.66 15.88
N LEU A 72 1.03 8.69 14.66
CA LEU A 72 0.76 7.70 13.63
C LEU A 72 2.03 6.86 13.40
N PRO A 73 1.91 5.53 13.26
CA PRO A 73 3.05 4.69 12.89
C PRO A 73 3.68 5.17 11.57
N PRO A 74 5.02 5.07 11.44
CA PRO A 74 5.68 5.43 10.20
C PRO A 74 5.26 4.47 9.07
N PRO A 75 5.33 4.92 7.80
CA PRO A 75 5.28 4.03 6.66
C PRO A 75 6.33 2.92 6.77
N ALA A 76 5.98 1.73 6.31
CA ALA A 76 6.90 0.59 6.31
C ALA A 76 6.71 -0.26 5.05
N PHE A 77 7.68 -1.13 4.80
CA PHE A 77 7.59 -2.16 3.78
C PHE A 77 8.01 -3.50 4.38
N MET A 78 7.29 -4.56 4.04
CA MET A 78 7.58 -5.91 4.51
C MET A 78 7.18 -6.98 3.49
N LEU A 79 7.89 -8.10 3.54
CA LEU A 79 7.52 -9.33 2.83
C LEU A 79 6.90 -10.30 3.84
N ALA A 80 5.70 -10.81 3.54
CA ALA A 80 5.02 -11.80 4.38
C ALA A 80 4.15 -12.73 3.55
N ASP A 81 4.23 -14.04 3.77
CA ASP A 81 3.30 -15.05 3.22
C ASP A 81 3.04 -14.88 1.71
N SER A 82 4.12 -14.73 0.92
CA SER A 82 4.06 -14.47 -0.53
C SER A 82 3.39 -13.14 -0.95
N THR A 83 3.35 -12.17 -0.04
CA THR A 83 2.86 -10.82 -0.29
C THR A 83 3.93 -9.79 0.08
N ALA A 84 4.15 -8.83 -0.80
CA ALA A 84 4.92 -7.63 -0.56
C ALA A 84 3.95 -6.52 -0.16
N VAL A 85 4.07 -6.05 1.08
CA VAL A 85 3.13 -5.12 1.70
C VAL A 85 3.85 -3.82 2.00
N GLY A 86 3.40 -2.74 1.36
CA GLY A 86 3.69 -1.38 1.84
C GLY A 86 2.58 -0.90 2.76
N THR A 87 2.94 -0.11 3.76
CA THR A 87 1.99 0.52 4.67
C THR A 87 2.12 2.04 4.65
N LEU A 88 1.00 2.71 4.87
CA LEU A 88 0.89 4.14 5.15
C LEU A 88 -0.08 4.33 6.32
N THR A 89 0.24 5.26 7.23
CA THR A 89 -0.75 5.75 8.20
C THR A 89 -0.91 7.25 8.01
N LEU A 90 -2.16 7.69 7.81
CA LEU A 90 -2.49 9.07 7.49
C LEU A 90 -3.57 9.62 8.44
N PRO A 91 -3.65 10.96 8.60
CA PRO A 91 -4.77 11.58 9.31
C PRO A 91 -6.14 11.19 8.72
N GLY A 92 -7.14 11.01 9.59
CA GLY A 92 -8.51 10.59 9.22
C GLY A 92 -9.15 11.40 8.09
N ARG A 93 -8.91 12.72 8.08
CA ARG A 93 -9.42 13.67 7.06
C ARG A 93 -9.04 13.34 5.61
N TRP A 94 -8.05 12.47 5.38
CA TRP A 94 -7.61 12.09 4.04
C TRP A 94 -8.30 10.83 3.50
N PHE A 95 -9.19 10.21 4.28
CA PHE A 95 -9.79 8.94 3.91
C PHE A 95 -10.55 9.00 2.58
N GLU A 96 -11.48 9.96 2.44
CA GLU A 96 -12.28 10.12 1.22
C GLU A 96 -11.43 10.51 0.01
N PRO A 97 -10.53 11.53 0.07
CA PRO A 97 -9.65 11.84 -1.07
C PRO A 97 -8.81 10.66 -1.56
N TYR A 98 -8.33 9.80 -0.66
CA TYR A 98 -7.54 8.62 -1.06
C TYR A 98 -8.38 7.54 -1.73
N ILE A 99 -9.65 7.38 -1.32
CA ILE A 99 -10.59 6.49 -2.01
C ILE A 99 -10.82 7.01 -3.44
N GLU A 100 -11.05 8.31 -3.61
CA GLU A 100 -11.26 8.91 -4.94
C GLU A 100 -10.06 8.68 -5.87
N ILE A 101 -8.83 8.87 -5.37
CA ILE A 101 -7.61 8.60 -6.14
C ILE A 101 -7.49 7.12 -6.48
N ALA A 102 -7.80 6.22 -5.55
CA ALA A 102 -7.73 4.77 -5.76
C ALA A 102 -8.76 4.29 -6.80
N GLN A 103 -9.90 4.97 -6.91
CA GLN A 103 -10.94 4.67 -7.90
C GLN A 103 -10.65 5.24 -9.29
N ALA A 104 -9.65 6.11 -9.43
CA ALA A 104 -9.28 6.68 -10.73
C ALA A 104 -8.89 5.58 -11.72
N GLN A 105 -9.33 5.72 -12.97
CA GLN A 105 -8.95 4.80 -14.03
C GLN A 105 -7.43 4.88 -14.26
N GLY A 106 -6.74 3.76 -14.01
CA GLY A 106 -5.28 3.73 -14.11
C GLY A 106 -4.55 4.14 -12.83
N ALA A 107 -5.19 4.05 -11.66
CA ALA A 107 -4.53 4.23 -10.38
C ALA A 107 -3.37 3.24 -10.20
N HIS A 108 -2.26 3.72 -9.63
CA HIS A 108 -1.07 2.96 -9.31
C HIS A 108 -0.62 3.25 -7.90
N PHE A 109 0.10 2.30 -7.32
CA PHE A 109 0.81 2.52 -6.07
C PHE A 109 2.27 2.10 -6.18
N ARG A 110 3.09 2.68 -5.31
CA ARG A 110 4.52 2.38 -5.17
C ARG A 110 4.78 1.79 -3.79
N ILE A 111 5.51 0.68 -3.74
CA ILE A 111 5.97 0.01 -2.51
C ILE A 111 7.39 -0.53 -2.66
N GLY A 112 8.12 -0.72 -1.56
CA GLY A 112 9.47 -1.30 -1.55
C GLY A 112 10.44 -0.49 -0.70
N GLY A 113 11.73 -0.81 -0.78
CA GLY A 113 12.78 -0.15 0.00
C GLY A 113 12.53 -0.24 1.50
N ASP A 114 12.67 0.89 2.20
CA ASP A 114 12.31 1.03 3.62
C ASP A 114 10.83 1.42 3.85
N GLY A 115 10.05 1.55 2.78
CA GLY A 115 8.65 1.97 2.80
C GLY A 115 8.41 3.47 2.95
N SER A 116 9.45 4.28 3.16
CA SER A 116 9.32 5.73 3.39
C SER A 116 8.73 6.49 2.20
N ARG A 117 8.88 5.96 0.97
CA ARG A 117 8.32 6.53 -0.27
C ARG A 117 7.10 5.75 -0.80
N ASN A 118 6.46 4.93 0.02
CA ASN A 118 5.18 4.32 -0.35
C ASN A 118 4.18 5.41 -0.77
N ALA A 119 3.46 5.20 -1.85
CA ALA A 119 2.58 6.23 -2.41
C ALA A 119 1.47 5.65 -3.28
N LEU A 120 0.40 6.41 -3.44
CA LEU A 120 -0.73 6.16 -4.35
C LEU A 120 -0.85 7.35 -5.30
N ALA A 121 -1.11 7.08 -6.58
CA ALA A 121 -1.39 8.11 -7.57
C ALA A 121 -2.43 7.63 -8.58
N ALA A 122 -3.19 8.58 -9.14
CA ALA A 122 -4.14 8.30 -10.22
C ALA A 122 -3.45 7.87 -11.53
N GLN A 123 -2.13 8.10 -11.66
CA GLN A 123 -1.33 7.74 -12.83
C GLN A 123 0.10 7.36 -12.43
N ALA A 124 0.66 6.35 -13.08
CA ALA A 124 2.00 5.84 -12.78
C ALA A 124 3.12 6.88 -12.88
N ALA A 125 3.01 7.82 -13.82
CA ALA A 125 4.06 8.82 -14.08
C ALA A 125 4.34 9.77 -12.90
N LEU A 126 3.43 9.85 -11.92
CA LEU A 126 3.59 10.67 -10.72
C LEU A 126 4.40 9.95 -9.62
N LEU A 127 4.72 8.66 -9.81
CA LEU A 127 5.36 7.80 -8.80
C LEU A 127 6.86 7.57 -9.08
N ASN A 128 7.53 8.53 -9.74
CA ASN A 128 8.98 8.50 -9.95
C ASN A 128 9.76 8.86 -8.66
#